data_AF-A0A382QFX1-F1
#
_entry.id   AF-A0A382QFX1-F1
#
_cell.length_a   1.000
_cell.length_b   1.000
_cell.length_c   1.000
_cell.angle_alpha   90.00
_cell.angle_beta   90.00
_cell.angle_gamma   90.00
#
_symmetry.space_group_name_H-M   'P 1'
#
loop_
_entity.id
_entity.type
_entity.pdbx_description
1 polymer ?
#
loop_
_entity_poly.entity_id
_entity_poly.type
_entity_poly.pdbx_seq_one_letter_code
_entity_poly.pdbx_strand_id
1 'polypeptide(L)'
;MENIITSPQKGLIWVLVIEGDYPQEILKLDCRCGWDTMVLEYLESRYVVCQFKDRDSYKKGKRLVGQHRKLVQSGVRDKYGERIGIQIGKFQGLVEPLFYQQLPLSKSARKTIRQEHRHENYSVAKLATDWDVSESHIRQILKGDKPPVWPSGDPIKQGFSEG
;
A
#
# COMPACT_ATOMS: atom_id res chain seq x y z
N MET A 1 4.01 20.69 22.45
CA MET A 1 4.95 19.60 22.14
C MET A 1 4.58 19.09 20.77
N GLU A 2 5.39 19.42 19.78
CA GLU A 2 5.22 19.01 18.40
C GLU A 2 5.37 17.48 18.35
N ASN A 3 4.27 16.78 18.03
CA ASN A 3 4.36 15.37 17.70
C ASN A 3 5.09 15.29 16.36
N ILE A 4 6.41 15.10 16.42
CA ILE A 4 7.19 14.65 15.28
C ILE A 4 6.56 13.32 14.88
N ILE A 5 5.80 13.34 13.80
CA ILE A 5 5.27 12.14 13.16
C ILE A 5 6.51 11.41 12.65
N THR A 6 7.08 10.55 13.47
CA THR A 6 8.07 9.59 13.02
C THR A 6 7.33 8.66 12.08
N SER A 7 7.59 8.83 10.79
CA SER A 7 7.19 7.91 9.73
C SER A 7 7.35 6.48 10.25
N PRO A 8 6.34 5.60 10.13
CA PRO A 8 6.48 4.21 10.55
C PRO A 8 7.76 3.68 9.91
N GLN A 9 8.64 3.04 10.70
CA GLN A 9 9.96 2.58 10.25
C GLN A 9 9.78 1.62 9.07
N LYS A 10 9.73 2.18 7.86
CA LYS A 10 9.56 1.47 6.62
C LYS A 10 10.83 0.66 6.44
N GLY A 11 10.69 -0.66 6.47
CA GLY A 11 11.80 -1.56 6.20
C GLY A 11 12.22 -1.49 4.74
N LEU A 12 12.70 -2.62 4.24
CA LEU A 12 13.04 -2.74 2.83
C LEU A 12 11.78 -2.74 1.96
N ILE A 13 11.73 -1.85 0.97
CA ILE A 13 10.68 -1.79 -0.06
C ILE A 13 11.27 -1.95 -1.46
N TRP A 14 10.43 -2.39 -2.38
CA TRP A 14 10.74 -2.50 -3.80
C TRP A 14 9.77 -1.65 -4.59
N VAL A 15 10.29 -0.65 -5.29
CA VAL A 15 9.45 0.35 -5.94
C VAL A 15 9.59 0.31 -7.45
N LEU A 16 8.49 0.61 -8.13
CA LEU A 16 8.40 0.88 -9.56
C LEU A 16 8.10 2.37 -9.72
N VAL A 17 8.95 3.07 -10.46
CA VAL A 17 8.80 4.48 -10.82
C VAL A 17 8.23 4.56 -12.23
N ILE A 18 7.21 5.38 -12.40
CA ILE A 18 6.39 5.44 -13.61
C ILE A 18 6.32 6.89 -14.07
N GLU A 19 6.61 7.11 -15.35
CA GLU A 19 6.51 8.40 -16.01
C GLU A 19 5.56 8.27 -17.20
N GLY A 20 4.42 8.95 -17.14
CA GLY A 20 3.32 8.72 -18.07
C GLY A 20 2.81 7.27 -17.98
N ASP A 21 2.85 6.55 -19.10
CA ASP A 21 2.38 5.16 -19.20
C ASP A 21 3.53 4.12 -19.20
N TYR A 22 4.77 4.56 -18.95
CA TYR A 22 5.95 3.71 -19.11
C TYR A 22 6.75 3.57 -17.82
N PRO A 23 7.35 2.40 -17.57
CA PRO A 23 8.19 2.20 -16.41
C PRO A 23 9.54 2.88 -16.62
N GLN A 24 9.89 3.80 -15.72
CA GLN A 24 11.15 4.53 -15.77
C GLN A 24 12.25 3.73 -15.06
N GLU A 25 11.98 3.33 -13.82
CA GLU A 25 12.98 2.69 -12.98
C GLU A 25 12.38 1.73 -11.96
N ILE A 26 13.20 0.80 -11.48
CA ILE A 26 12.89 -0.05 -10.35
C ILE A 26 14.00 0.11 -9.32
N LEU A 27 13.62 0.40 -8.08
CA LEU A 27 14.56 0.61 -7.00
C LEU A 27 14.25 -0.32 -5.83
N LYS A 28 15.29 -0.65 -5.08
CA LYS A 28 15.21 -1.33 -3.80
C LYS A 28 15.67 -0.30 -2.77
N LEU A 29 14.75 0.14 -1.91
CA LEU A 29 15.00 1.20 -0.94
C LEU A 29 14.87 0.61 0.47
N ASP A 30 15.80 0.96 1.35
CA ASP A 30 15.71 0.69 2.77
C ASP A 30 15.34 1.98 3.50
N CYS A 31 14.05 2.20 3.73
CA CYS A 31 13.56 3.44 4.33
C CYS A 31 13.87 3.57 5.84
N ARG A 32 14.66 2.66 6.42
CA ARG A 32 15.36 2.89 7.70
C ARG A 32 16.57 3.80 7.52
N CYS A 33 17.08 3.91 6.29
CA CYS A 33 18.11 4.84 5.88
C CYS A 33 17.48 6.19 5.51
N GLY A 34 18.00 7.27 6.09
CA GLY A 34 17.52 8.63 5.79
C GLY A 34 17.69 9.00 4.32
N TRP A 35 18.77 8.56 3.68
CA TRP A 35 19.01 8.80 2.25
C TRP A 35 17.95 8.16 1.37
N ASP A 36 17.64 6.88 1.59
CA ASP A 36 16.63 6.16 0.80
C ASP A 36 15.21 6.72 1.04
N THR A 37 14.97 7.28 2.22
CA THR A 37 13.73 8.02 2.51
C THR A 37 13.66 9.31 1.69
N MET A 38 14.74 10.10 1.66
CA MET A 38 14.81 11.30 0.82
C MET A 38 14.68 10.97 -0.67
N VAL A 39 15.28 9.87 -1.13
CA VAL A 39 15.13 9.38 -2.51
C VAL A 39 13.67 9.05 -2.79
N LEU A 40 12.98 8.37 -1.86
CA LEU A 40 11.57 8.05 -2.04
C LEU A 40 10.70 9.31 -2.12
N GLU A 41 10.87 10.26 -1.19
CA GLU A 41 10.12 11.53 -1.19
C GLU A 41 10.35 12.32 -2.49
N TYR A 42 11.60 12.36 -2.96
CA TYR A 42 11.93 12.97 -4.24
C TYR A 42 11.20 12.30 -5.42
N LEU A 43 11.16 10.97 -5.45
CA LEU A 43 10.46 10.23 -6.50
C LEU A 43 8.95 10.45 -6.47
N GLU A 44 8.34 10.42 -5.28
CA GLU A 44 6.90 10.69 -5.08
C GLU A 44 6.52 12.11 -5.50
N SER A 45 7.42 13.09 -5.33
CA SER A 45 7.17 14.47 -5.74
C SER A 45 7.16 14.68 -7.27
N ARG A 46 7.66 13.72 -8.06
CA ARG A 46 7.89 13.87 -9.51
C ARG A 46 7.22 12.82 -10.38
N TYR A 47 7.00 11.63 -9.82
CA TYR A 47 6.59 10.45 -10.58
C TYR A 47 5.47 9.72 -9.87
N VAL A 48 4.78 8.86 -10.60
CA VAL A 48 3.92 7.87 -9.97
C VAL A 48 4.81 6.75 -9.46
N VAL A 49 4.73 6.45 -8.17
CA VAL A 49 5.51 5.40 -7.52
C VAL A 49 4.56 4.32 -7.01
N CYS A 50 4.89 3.06 -7.30
CA CYS A 50 4.15 1.91 -6.81
C CYS A 50 5.09 0.93 -6.11
N GLN A 51 4.58 0.16 -5.16
CA GLN A 51 5.34 -0.88 -4.47
C GLN A 51 5.05 -2.24 -5.10
N PHE A 52 6.08 -3.08 -5.26
CA PHE A 52 5.87 -4.49 -5.56
C PHE A 52 5.39 -5.23 -4.32
N LYS A 53 4.34 -6.04 -4.51
CA LYS A 53 3.69 -6.79 -3.43
C LYS A 53 4.65 -7.74 -2.69
N ASP A 54 5.59 -8.32 -3.43
CA ASP A 54 6.51 -9.33 -2.95
C ASP A 54 7.77 -9.42 -3.82
N ARG A 55 8.72 -10.26 -3.40
CA ARG A 55 10.02 -10.44 -4.05
C ARG A 55 9.91 -11.05 -5.45
N ASP A 56 8.94 -11.92 -5.71
CA ASP A 56 8.79 -12.57 -7.01
C ASP A 56 8.10 -11.63 -8.01
N SER A 57 7.10 -10.88 -7.55
CA SER A 57 6.54 -9.74 -8.27
C SER A 57 7.63 -8.73 -8.66
N TYR A 58 8.55 -8.41 -7.74
CA TYR A 58 9.72 -7.57 -8.02
C TYR A 58 10.66 -8.16 -9.08
N LYS A 59 11.04 -9.44 -8.99
CA LYS A 59 11.88 -10.10 -10.00
C LYS A 59 11.23 -10.07 -11.39
N LYS A 60 9.92 -10.35 -11.45
CA LYS A 60 9.14 -10.31 -12.69
C LYS A 60 9.08 -8.88 -13.25
N GLY A 61 8.82 -7.90 -12.40
CA GLY A 61 8.86 -6.48 -12.75
C GLY A 61 10.21 -6.07 -13.33
N LYS A 62 11.32 -6.44 -12.68
CA LYS A 62 12.68 -6.21 -13.20
C LYS A 62 12.89 -6.74 -14.61
N ARG A 63 12.40 -7.96 -14.89
CA ARG A 63 12.51 -8.55 -16.23
C ARG A 63 11.72 -7.74 -17.26
N LEU A 64 10.52 -7.29 -16.91
CA LEU A 64 9.69 -6.44 -17.78
C LEU A 64 10.36 -5.10 -18.07
N VAL A 65 10.91 -4.42 -17.05
CA VAL A 65 11.64 -3.15 -17.28
C VAL A 65 12.88 -3.37 -18.14
N GLY A 66 13.59 -4.48 -17.95
CA GLY A 66 14.71 -4.84 -18.83
C GLY A 66 14.28 -5.06 -20.29
N GLN A 67 13.13 -5.68 -20.52
CA GLN A 67 12.56 -5.84 -21.87
C GLN A 67 12.12 -4.48 -22.45
N HIS A 68 11.48 -3.63 -21.65
CA HIS A 68 11.11 -2.28 -22.04
C HIS A 68 12.31 -1.48 -22.53
N ARG A 69 13.41 -1.45 -21.74
CA ARG A 69 14.64 -0.73 -22.09
C ARG A 69 15.22 -1.20 -23.42
N LYS A 70 15.21 -2.51 -23.68
CA LYS A 70 15.67 -3.06 -24.97
C LYS A 70 14.80 -2.61 -26.14
N LEU A 71 13.48 -2.56 -25.96
CA LEU A 71 12.55 -2.06 -27.00
C LEU A 71 12.73 -0.57 -27.26
N VAL A 72 12.95 0.23 -26.21
CA VAL A 72 13.24 1.66 -26.37
C VAL A 72 14.58 1.88 -27.09
N GLN A 73 15.60 1.09 -26.73
CA GLN A 73 16.94 1.16 -27.35
C GLN A 73 16.97 0.71 -28.82
N SER A 74 16.09 -0.21 -29.23
CA SER A 74 16.01 -0.62 -30.64
C SER A 74 15.45 0.48 -31.53
N GLY A 75 14.88 1.55 -30.96
CA GLY A 75 14.39 2.72 -31.70
C GLY A 75 13.15 2.44 -32.54
N VAL A 76 12.55 1.25 -32.42
CA VAL A 76 11.36 0.87 -33.18
C VAL A 76 10.17 1.68 -32.67
N ARG A 77 9.52 2.38 -33.60
CA ARG A 77 8.31 3.16 -33.35
C ARG A 77 7.11 2.46 -33.97
N ASP A 78 5.93 2.72 -33.43
CA ASP A 78 4.71 2.22 -34.02
C ASP A 78 4.34 3.01 -35.30
N LYS A 79 3.22 2.64 -35.93
CA LYS A 79 2.72 3.30 -37.15
C LYS A 79 2.38 4.78 -36.97
N TYR A 80 2.26 5.26 -35.73
CA TYR A 80 1.99 6.66 -35.38
C TYR A 80 3.25 7.42 -34.95
N GLY A 81 4.41 6.76 -34.93
CA GLY A 81 5.67 7.35 -34.51
C GLY A 81 5.90 7.31 -32.99
N GLU A 82 5.03 6.65 -32.24
CA GLU A 82 5.17 6.50 -30.78
C GLU A 82 6.18 5.42 -30.43
N ARG A 83 6.85 5.57 -29.27
CA ARG A 83 7.83 4.59 -28.81
C ARG A 83 7.14 3.27 -28.48
N ILE A 84 7.60 2.18 -29.07
CA ILE A 84 7.16 0.85 -28.69
C ILE A 84 7.83 0.48 -27.37
N GLY A 85 7.02 0.31 -26.33
CA GLY A 85 7.46 0.00 -24.98
C GLY A 85 6.49 -0.91 -24.24
N ILE A 86 6.92 -1.43 -23.10
CA ILE A 86 6.02 -2.17 -22.21
C ILE A 86 5.32 -1.14 -21.34
N GLN A 87 4.03 -0.98 -21.55
CA GLN A 87 3.19 -0.05 -20.80
C GLN A 87 2.91 -0.56 -19.38
N ILE A 88 2.46 0.36 -18.52
CA ILE A 88 2.25 0.09 -17.09
C ILE A 88 1.19 -0.97 -16.83
N GLY A 89 0.23 -1.15 -17.75
CA GLY A 89 -0.79 -2.19 -17.66
C GLY A 89 -0.22 -3.61 -17.51
N LYS A 90 1.00 -3.88 -17.99
CA LYS A 90 1.67 -5.19 -17.80
C LYS A 90 2.22 -5.42 -16.39
N PHE A 91 2.29 -4.37 -15.58
CA PHE A 91 2.67 -4.42 -14.17
C PHE A 91 1.45 -4.53 -13.24
N GLN A 92 0.24 -4.35 -13.79
CA GLN A 92 -1.00 -4.52 -13.04
C GLN A 92 -1.04 -5.93 -12.41
N GLY A 93 -1.28 -5.97 -11.10
CA GLY A 93 -1.27 -7.20 -10.31
C GLY A 93 0.09 -7.56 -9.70
N LEU A 94 1.21 -7.01 -10.20
CA LEU A 94 2.54 -7.12 -9.58
C LEU A 94 2.80 -6.04 -8.55
N VAL A 95 2.19 -4.87 -8.78
CA VAL A 95 2.36 -3.68 -7.94
C VAL A 95 1.05 -3.32 -7.23
N GLU A 96 1.20 -2.54 -6.18
CA GLU A 96 0.15 -1.85 -5.44
C GLU A 96 0.56 -0.38 -5.27
N PRO A 97 -0.40 0.56 -5.10
CA PRO A 97 -0.08 1.94 -4.74
C PRO A 97 0.90 1.97 -3.57
N LEU A 98 1.93 2.81 -3.69
CA LEU A 98 2.80 3.03 -2.55
C LEU A 98 1.93 3.63 -1.44
N PHE A 99 1.91 3.00 -0.27
CA PHE A 99 0.96 3.26 0.80
C PHE A 99 -0.50 2.85 0.53
N TYR A 100 -0.78 1.55 0.60
CA TYR A 100 -1.86 1.22 1.53
C TYR A 100 -1.34 1.56 2.92
N GLN A 101 -1.99 2.48 3.64
CA GLN A 101 -1.87 2.50 5.10
C GLN A 101 -2.09 1.07 5.56
N GLN A 102 -1.01 0.42 6.00
CA GLN A 102 -1.11 -0.90 6.59
C GLN A 102 -2.00 -0.74 7.81
N LEU A 103 -3.22 -1.22 7.61
CA LEU A 103 -4.07 -1.75 8.64
C LEU A 103 -3.21 -2.46 9.70
N PRO A 104 -3.34 -2.06 10.98
CA PRO A 104 -4.40 -1.22 11.50
C PRO A 104 -4.11 0.29 11.41
N LEU A 105 -5.06 1.03 10.80
CA LEU A 105 -5.24 2.46 11.09
C LEU A 105 -5.16 2.71 12.59
N SER A 106 -4.44 3.75 12.98
CA SER A 106 -4.26 4.11 14.39
C SER A 106 -5.60 4.33 15.08
N LYS A 107 -5.67 4.11 16.40
CA LYS A 107 -6.91 4.32 17.17
C LYS A 107 -7.45 5.74 17.04
N SER A 108 -6.57 6.73 16.88
CA SER A 108 -6.95 8.12 16.62
C SER A 108 -7.55 8.30 15.23
N ALA A 109 -6.91 7.77 14.17
CA ALA A 109 -7.46 7.83 12.81
C ALA A 109 -8.84 7.17 12.70
N ARG A 110 -9.02 5.99 13.32
CA ARG A 110 -10.33 5.33 13.41
C ARG A 110 -11.38 6.18 14.13
N LYS A 111 -10.98 6.96 15.13
CA LYS A 111 -11.87 7.87 15.87
C LYS A 111 -12.25 9.09 15.02
N THR A 112 -11.30 9.66 14.28
CA THR A 112 -11.55 10.77 13.35
C THR A 112 -12.49 10.35 12.23
N ILE A 113 -12.27 9.19 11.58
CA ILE A 113 -13.17 8.63 10.56
C ILE A 113 -14.60 8.46 11.11
N ARG A 114 -14.74 7.96 12.35
CA ARG A 114 -16.06 7.84 13.00
C ARG A 114 -16.70 9.19 13.28
N GLN A 115 -15.91 10.22 13.57
CA GLN A 115 -16.38 11.57 13.85
C GLN A 115 -16.82 12.29 12.57
N GLU A 116 -16.02 12.24 11.51
CA GLU A 116 -16.33 12.79 10.18
C GLU A 116 -17.61 12.17 9.61
N HIS A 117 -17.77 10.85 9.72
CA HIS A 117 -19.01 10.17 9.31
C HIS A 117 -20.23 10.62 10.13
N ARG A 118 -20.08 10.88 11.43
CA ARG A 118 -21.21 11.22 12.33
C ARG A 118 -21.60 12.70 12.31
N HIS A 119 -20.63 13.59 12.18
CA HIS A 119 -20.84 15.03 12.31
C HIS A 119 -20.92 15.74 10.97
N GLU A 120 -20.18 15.27 9.96
CA GLU A 120 -20.12 15.90 8.65
C GLU A 120 -20.90 15.14 7.56
N ASN A 121 -21.59 14.05 7.95
CA ASN A 121 -22.35 13.17 7.04
C ASN A 121 -21.54 12.67 5.83
N TYR A 122 -20.23 12.50 5.98
CA TYR A 122 -19.39 11.99 4.90
C TYR A 122 -19.77 10.56 4.54
N SER A 123 -19.96 10.32 3.24
CA SER A 123 -20.25 9.00 2.73
C SER A 123 -19.04 8.06 2.89
N VAL A 124 -19.30 6.76 2.93
CA VAL A 124 -18.24 5.74 2.98
C VAL A 124 -17.26 5.88 1.82
N ALA A 125 -17.76 6.21 0.63
CA ALA A 125 -16.94 6.45 -0.56
C ALA A 125 -16.04 7.69 -0.39
N LYS A 126 -16.60 8.79 0.15
CA LYS A 126 -15.83 10.01 0.43
C LYS A 126 -14.73 9.74 1.45
N LEU A 127 -15.03 9.01 2.52
CA LEU A 127 -14.04 8.62 3.53
C LEU A 127 -12.97 7.67 2.97
N ALA A 128 -13.35 6.75 2.10
CA ALA A 128 -12.42 5.85 1.42
C ALA A 128 -11.43 6.63 0.55
N THR A 129 -11.91 7.64 -0.17
CA THR A 129 -11.07 8.53 -0.98
C THR A 129 -10.21 9.46 -0.12
N ASP A 130 -10.80 10.14 0.86
CA ASP A 130 -10.10 11.13 1.70
C ASP A 130 -9.02 10.47 2.59
N TRP A 131 -9.20 9.21 2.97
CA TRP A 131 -8.25 8.44 3.79
C TRP A 131 -7.42 7.42 2.98
N ASP A 132 -7.57 7.38 1.66
CA ASP A 132 -6.90 6.44 0.75
C ASP A 132 -6.96 4.97 1.22
N VAL A 133 -8.17 4.52 1.57
CA VAL A 133 -8.45 3.15 2.03
C VAL A 133 -9.69 2.59 1.35
N SER A 134 -9.89 1.28 1.37
CA SER A 134 -11.08 0.67 0.77
C SER A 134 -12.36 0.99 1.55
N GLU A 135 -13.49 1.10 0.84
CA GLU A 135 -14.80 1.27 1.48
C GLU A 135 -15.14 0.14 2.45
N SER A 136 -14.75 -1.09 2.14
CA SER A 136 -14.94 -2.24 3.03
C SER A 136 -14.19 -2.06 4.34
N HIS A 137 -13.01 -1.44 4.29
CA HIS A 137 -12.23 -1.10 5.46
C HIS A 137 -12.88 0.01 6.30
N ILE A 138 -13.36 1.09 5.66
CA ILE A 138 -14.15 2.14 6.35
C ILE A 138 -15.38 1.53 7.04
N ARG A 139 -16.11 0.63 6.37
CA ARG A 139 -17.27 -0.07 6.96
C ARG A 139 -16.88 -0.90 8.19
N GLN A 140 -15.71 -1.55 8.20
CA GLN A 140 -15.22 -2.27 9.38
C GLN A 140 -14.91 -1.32 10.55
N ILE A 141 -14.34 -0.15 10.28
CA ILE A 141 -14.05 0.87 11.31
C ILE A 141 -15.34 1.42 11.91
N LEU A 142 -16.32 1.71 11.06
CA LEU A 142 -17.63 2.24 11.46
C LEU A 142 -18.45 1.20 12.25
N LYS A 143 -18.31 -0.10 11.94
CA LYS A 143 -18.94 -1.20 12.68
C LYS A 143 -18.46 -1.32 14.14
N GLY A 144 -17.30 -0.73 14.48
CA GLY A 144 -16.73 -0.88 15.81
C GLY A 144 -15.92 -2.17 15.97
N ASP A 145 -15.00 -2.21 16.95
CA ASP A 145 -14.39 -3.47 17.35
C ASP A 145 -15.47 -4.32 18.05
N LYS A 146 -15.57 -5.60 17.70
CA LYS A 146 -16.47 -6.55 18.36
C LYS A 146 -16.15 -6.55 19.86
N PRO A 147 -17.13 -6.43 20.77
CA PRO A 147 -16.83 -6.45 22.20
C PRO A 147 -16.09 -7.76 22.54
N PRO A 148 -15.07 -7.71 23.41
CA PRO A 148 -14.39 -8.91 23.84
C PRO A 148 -15.42 -9.83 24.49
N VAL A 149 -15.62 -11.00 23.89
CA VAL A 149 -16.39 -12.06 24.51
C VAL A 149 -15.51 -12.59 25.63
N TRP A 150 -15.90 -12.29 26.87
CA TRP A 150 -15.25 -12.88 28.03
C TRP A 150 -15.50 -14.40 27.96
N PRO A 151 -14.46 -15.25 28.10
CA PRO A 151 -14.71 -16.67 28.29
C PRO A 151 -15.58 -16.81 29.54
N SER A 152 -16.73 -17.47 29.40
CA SER A 152 -17.58 -17.83 30.54
C SER A 152 -16.71 -18.60 31.51
N GLY A 153 -16.45 -18.02 32.67
CA GLY A 153 -15.69 -18.64 33.74
C GLY A 153 -16.50 -19.73 34.41
N ASP A 154 -16.76 -20.83 33.71
CA ASP A 154 -17.17 -22.07 34.33
C ASP A 154 -15.95 -23.00 34.34
N PRO A 155 -15.22 -23.12 35.45
CA PRO A 155 -14.22 -24.16 35.59
C PRO A 155 -14.92 -25.52 35.47
N ILE A 156 -14.59 -26.25 34.42
CA ILE A 156 -14.99 -27.65 34.23
C ILE A 156 -14.52 -28.41 35.47
N LYS A 157 -15.46 -28.81 36.33
CA LYS A 157 -15.18 -29.66 37.48
C LYS A 157 -14.60 -30.97 36.97
N GLN A 158 -13.32 -31.15 37.24
CA GLN A 158 -12.60 -32.40 37.11
C GLN A 158 -13.17 -33.38 38.16
N GLY A 159 -14.14 -34.19 37.74
CA GLY A 159 -14.73 -35.24 38.55
C GLY A 159 -14.01 -36.56 38.29
N PHE A 160 -13.09 -36.91 39.19
CA PHE A 160 -12.71 -38.30 39.43
C PHE A 160 -13.98 -39.08 39.84
N SER A 161 -14.17 -40.27 39.29
CA SER A 161 -14.93 -41.32 39.96
C SER A 161 -14.36 -42.68 39.56
N GLU A 162 -13.80 -43.37 40.55
CA GLU A 162 -13.58 -44.82 40.54
C GLU A 162 -14.92 -45.55 40.39
N GLY A 163 -14.87 -46.70 39.73
CA GLY A 163 -15.96 -47.64 39.51
C GLY A 163 -15.50 -48.81 38.66
#